data_AF-A0AAW0M0F7-F1
#
_entry.id   AF-A0AAW0M0F7-F1
#
_cell.length_a   1.000
_cell.length_b   1.000
_cell.length_c   1.000
_cell.angle_alpha   90.00
_cell.angle_beta   90.00
_cell.angle_gamma   90.00
#
_symmetry.space_group_name_H-M   'P 1'
#
loop_
_entity.id
_entity.type
_entity.pdbx_description
1 polymer ?
#
loop_
_entity_poly.entity_id
_entity_poly.type
_entity_poly.pdbx_seq_one_letter_code
_entity_poly.pdbx_strand_id
1 'polypeptide(L)'
;MPIQISMHDALESIMVLRAWLVFVLLIGILDNLKLAKGDGTEHARRRLVDQTPGFISIDCGATSDYLDEGTGIFYKSDSGFIDTGTNNDISPEYYSSMVSPNYVRQIKNLRSFPQGTKNCYTLKPEQGKSSNYLIRAFFFYGNYDN
;
A
#
# COMPACT_ATOMS: atom_id res chain seq x y z
N MET A 1 24.65 -9.76 -74.13
CA MET A 1 24.33 -11.13 -73.67
C MET A 1 23.60 -10.97 -72.33
N PRO A 2 22.37 -11.48 -72.18
CA PRO A 2 21.56 -11.27 -70.99
C PRO A 2 22.13 -12.04 -69.80
N ILE A 3 22.14 -11.42 -68.61
CA ILE A 3 22.44 -12.10 -67.34
C ILE A 3 21.33 -13.13 -67.12
N GLN A 4 21.63 -14.41 -67.37
CA GLN A 4 20.76 -15.53 -67.03
C GLN A 4 20.95 -15.81 -65.53
N ILE A 5 20.04 -15.28 -64.71
CA ILE A 5 19.93 -15.72 -63.32
C ILE A 5 19.44 -17.17 -63.38
N SER A 6 20.26 -18.11 -62.89
CA SER A 6 19.91 -19.53 -62.89
C SER A 6 18.67 -19.74 -62.03
N MET A 7 17.73 -20.56 -62.51
CA MET A 7 16.54 -20.97 -61.75
C MET A 7 16.90 -21.65 -60.42
N HIS A 8 18.11 -22.23 -60.33
CA HIS A 8 18.68 -22.76 -59.10
C HIS A 8 19.03 -21.65 -58.09
N ASP A 9 19.62 -20.53 -58.53
CA ASP A 9 20.00 -19.41 -57.64
C ASP A 9 18.76 -18.69 -57.10
N ALA A 10 17.71 -18.62 -57.91
CA ALA A 10 16.41 -18.09 -57.50
C ALA A 10 15.73 -18.98 -56.44
N LEU A 11 15.84 -20.30 -56.57
CA LEU A 11 15.26 -21.25 -55.62
C LEU A 11 16.00 -21.21 -54.26
N GLU A 12 17.34 -21.16 -54.29
CA GLU A 12 18.18 -20.97 -53.10
C GLU A 12 17.87 -19.64 -52.40
N SER A 13 17.73 -18.55 -53.17
CA SER A 13 17.36 -17.23 -52.63
C SER A 13 15.98 -17.22 -51.98
N ILE A 14 14.99 -17.93 -52.57
CA ILE A 14 13.65 -18.10 -51.98
C ILE A 14 13.71 -18.93 -50.70
N MET A 15 14.53 -19.99 -50.68
CA MET A 15 14.72 -20.81 -49.49
C MET A 15 15.35 -20.02 -48.33
N VAL A 16 16.36 -19.19 -48.62
CA VAL A 16 16.98 -18.28 -47.64
C VAL A 16 15.97 -17.25 -47.13
N LEU A 17 15.18 -16.64 -48.02
CA LEU A 17 14.17 -15.65 -47.63
C LEU A 17 13.08 -16.27 -46.75
N ARG A 18 12.64 -17.49 -47.07
CA ARG A 18 11.67 -18.25 -46.26
C ARG A 18 12.24 -18.62 -44.90
N ALA A 19 13.48 -19.09 -44.85
CA ALA A 19 14.15 -19.40 -43.59
C ALA A 19 14.29 -18.16 -42.70
N TRP A 20 14.61 -17.00 -43.29
CA TRP A 20 14.73 -15.73 -42.57
C TRP A 20 13.38 -15.23 -42.02
N LEU A 21 12.31 -15.33 -42.82
CA LEU A 21 10.95 -15.00 -42.36
C LEU A 21 10.49 -15.90 -41.19
N VAL A 22 10.80 -17.20 -41.26
CA VAL A 22 10.52 -18.14 -40.17
C VAL A 22 11.32 -17.77 -38.91
N PHE A 23 12.59 -17.37 -39.07
CA PHE A 23 13.43 -16.95 -37.95
C PHE A 23 12.91 -15.68 -37.26
N VAL A 24 12.46 -14.67 -38.02
CA VAL A 24 11.84 -13.44 -37.48
C VAL A 24 10.53 -13.75 -36.75
N LEU A 25 9.69 -14.64 -37.29
CA LEU A 25 8.47 -15.09 -36.62
C LEU A 25 8.77 -15.84 -35.31
N LEU A 26 9.79 -16.71 -35.29
CA LEU A 26 10.19 -17.43 -34.08
C LEU A 26 10.74 -16.50 -32.98
N ILE A 27 11.54 -15.48 -33.33
CA ILE A 27 12.01 -14.48 -32.38
C ILE A 27 10.84 -13.70 -31.79
N GLY A 28 9.92 -13.22 -32.64
CA GLY A 28 8.74 -12.48 -32.17
C GLY A 28 7.83 -13.32 -31.26
N ILE A 29 7.69 -14.63 -31.49
CA ILE A 29 6.94 -15.54 -30.62
C ILE A 29 7.67 -15.78 -29.28
N LEU A 30 9.01 -15.90 -29.29
CA LEU A 30 9.80 -16.12 -28.08
C LEU A 30 9.81 -14.89 -27.15
N ASP A 31 9.82 -13.67 -27.71
CA ASP A 31 9.72 -12.43 -26.94
C ASP A 31 8.35 -12.31 -26.25
N ASN A 32 7.28 -12.81 -26.86
CA ASN A 32 5.96 -12.90 -26.21
C ASN A 32 5.93 -13.93 -25.06
N LEU A 33 6.70 -15.02 -25.15
CA LEU A 33 6.79 -16.00 -24.06
C LEU A 33 7.53 -15.44 -22.83
N LYS A 34 8.45 -14.49 -23.03
CA LYS A 34 9.15 -13.80 -21.93
C LYS A 34 8.32 -12.75 -21.19
N LEU A 35 7.09 -12.48 -21.60
CA LEU A 35 6.15 -11.59 -20.87
C LEU A 35 5.21 -12.31 -19.90
N ALA A 36 5.35 -13.61 -19.70
CA ALA A 36 4.60 -14.38 -18.69
C ALA A 36 5.51 -15.06 -17.64
N LYS A 37 6.68 -14.48 -17.37
CA LYS A 37 7.47 -14.83 -16.18
C LYS A 37 7.66 -13.58 -15.34
N GLY A 38 6.59 -13.19 -14.66
CA GLY A 38 6.73 -12.42 -13.43
C GLY A 38 7.67 -13.21 -12.52
N ASP A 39 8.86 -12.66 -12.30
CA ASP A 39 9.78 -13.13 -11.28
C ASP A 39 9.08 -12.97 -9.93
N GLY A 40 8.47 -14.06 -9.46
CA GLY A 40 7.80 -14.17 -8.18
C GLY A 40 8.76 -14.14 -6.98
N THR A 41 9.91 -13.49 -7.11
CA THR A 41 10.94 -13.43 -6.07
C THR A 41 11.66 -12.08 -6.01
N GLU A 42 10.95 -10.95 -6.23
CA GLU A 42 11.46 -9.63 -5.81
C GLU A 42 10.39 -8.68 -5.23
N HIS A 43 9.37 -9.25 -4.60
CA HIS A 43 8.86 -8.68 -3.36
C HIS A 43 9.26 -9.64 -2.23
N ALA A 44 10.58 -9.75 -2.04
CA ALA A 44 11.11 -9.87 -0.70
C ALA A 44 10.21 -9.03 0.19
N ARG A 45 9.62 -9.67 1.21
CA ARG A 45 9.00 -9.01 2.35
C ARG A 45 9.77 -7.71 2.59
N ARG A 46 9.28 -6.58 2.05
CA ARG A 46 9.55 -5.30 2.66
C ARG A 46 9.01 -5.58 4.03
N ARG A 47 9.91 -5.64 5.00
CA ARG A 47 9.56 -5.57 6.41
C ARG A 47 8.63 -4.37 6.46
N LEU A 48 7.32 -4.64 6.46
CA LEU A 48 6.30 -3.61 6.44
C LEU A 48 6.58 -2.83 7.71
N VAL A 49 7.08 -1.62 7.50
CA VAL A 49 7.64 -0.68 8.46
C VAL A 49 7.29 -1.07 9.89
N ASP A 50 8.22 -1.78 10.54
CA ASP A 50 8.20 -1.88 11.99
C ASP A 50 8.51 -0.47 12.50
N GLN A 51 7.44 0.29 12.82
CA GLN A 51 7.46 1.69 13.26
C GLN A 51 8.09 2.64 12.23
N THR A 52 7.37 3.67 11.76
CA THR A 52 8.04 4.77 11.03
C THR A 52 8.97 5.44 12.05
N PRO A 53 10.31 5.36 11.91
CA PRO A 53 11.20 5.81 12.96
C PRO A 53 10.97 7.28 13.28
N GLY A 54 10.86 7.62 14.56
CA GLY A 54 10.58 8.98 15.02
C GLY A 54 9.11 9.43 14.98
N PHE A 55 8.16 8.58 14.59
CA PHE A 55 6.72 8.90 14.65
C PHE A 55 5.98 7.99 15.63
N ILE A 56 5.04 8.59 16.36
CA ILE A 56 4.03 7.87 17.16
C ILE A 56 2.68 8.18 16.53
N SER A 57 2.09 7.18 15.88
CA SER A 57 0.73 7.25 15.32
C SER A 57 -0.17 6.35 16.14
N ILE A 58 -1.25 6.93 16.67
CA ILE A 58 -2.18 6.25 17.57
C ILE A 58 -3.58 6.36 16.96
N ASP A 59 -4.27 5.23 16.85
CA ASP A 59 -5.70 5.19 16.55
C ASP A 59 -6.48 5.08 17.88
N CYS A 60 -7.27 6.11 18.16
CA CYS A 60 -7.97 6.26 19.43
C CYS A 60 -9.26 5.43 19.39
N GLY A 61 -9.33 4.33 20.15
CA GLY A 61 -10.48 3.43 20.10
C GLY A 61 -10.21 2.09 19.40
N ALA A 62 -9.08 1.96 18.69
CA ALA A 62 -8.73 0.72 18.01
C ALA A 62 -8.42 -0.40 19.01
N THR A 63 -8.85 -1.61 18.68
CA THR A 63 -8.63 -2.80 19.52
C THR A 63 -7.26 -3.45 19.30
N SER A 64 -6.57 -3.11 18.21
CA SER A 64 -5.28 -3.68 17.85
C SER A 64 -4.46 -2.74 16.97
N ASP A 65 -3.15 -2.90 17.00
CA ASP A 65 -2.23 -2.23 16.08
C ASP A 65 -2.47 -2.68 14.64
N TYR A 66 -2.19 -1.81 13.67
CA TYR A 66 -2.33 -2.13 12.25
C TYR A 66 -1.49 -1.24 11.34
N LEU A 67 -1.14 -1.77 10.17
CA LEU A 67 -0.69 -0.95 9.04
C LEU A 67 -1.91 -0.46 8.26
N ASP A 68 -2.01 0.85 8.08
CA ASP A 68 -2.99 1.43 7.17
C ASP A 68 -2.45 1.32 5.73
N GLU A 69 -3.02 0.41 4.93
CA GLU A 69 -2.56 0.15 3.56
C GLU A 69 -2.79 1.36 2.62
N GLY A 70 -3.73 2.26 2.94
CA GLY A 70 -4.03 3.44 2.12
C GLY A 70 -3.00 4.56 2.28
N THR A 71 -2.48 4.75 3.50
CA THR A 71 -1.51 5.80 3.84
C THR A 71 -0.09 5.27 4.06
N GLY A 72 0.07 3.96 4.25
CA GLY A 72 1.33 3.32 4.63
C GLY A 72 1.77 3.61 6.07
N ILE A 73 0.90 4.19 6.90
CA ILE A 73 1.20 4.56 8.29
C ILE A 73 0.85 3.39 9.21
N PHE A 74 1.80 3.02 10.08
CA PHE A 74 1.53 2.05 11.15
C PHE A 74 0.90 2.76 12.35
N TYR A 75 -0.31 2.37 12.73
CA TYR A 75 -1.03 2.88 13.88
C TYR A 75 -0.99 1.88 15.04
N LYS A 76 -0.77 2.39 16.25
CA LYS A 76 -0.96 1.64 17.49
C LYS A 76 -2.35 1.86 18.06
N SER A 77 -2.90 0.84 18.71
CA SER A 77 -4.02 1.03 19.63
C SER A 77 -3.64 1.99 20.75
N ASP A 78 -4.59 2.82 21.19
CA ASP A 78 -4.38 3.75 22.29
C ASP A 78 -4.31 3.11 23.68
N SER A 79 -4.63 1.82 23.81
CA SER A 79 -4.65 1.09 25.08
C SER A 79 -3.35 1.14 25.88
N GLY A 80 -2.19 1.30 25.22
CA GLY A 80 -0.88 1.45 25.89
C GLY A 80 -0.53 2.88 26.32
N PHE A 81 -1.41 3.85 26.04
CA PHE A 81 -1.14 5.27 26.21
C PHE A 81 -2.11 5.96 27.17
N ILE A 82 -3.28 5.36 27.43
CA ILE A 82 -4.32 5.92 28.30
C ILE A 82 -5.09 4.83 29.04
N ASP A 83 -5.47 5.12 30.29
CA ASP A 83 -6.17 4.17 31.18
C ASP A 83 -7.68 4.48 31.35
N THR A 84 -8.18 5.53 30.70
CA THR A 84 -9.55 6.07 30.91
C THR A 84 -10.31 6.19 29.61
N GLY A 85 -11.63 6.38 29.71
CA GLY A 85 -12.53 6.51 28.55
C GLY A 85 -13.07 5.19 28.03
N THR A 86 -13.90 5.28 26.99
CA THR A 86 -14.63 4.17 26.38
C THR A 86 -14.49 4.21 24.87
N ASN A 87 -14.13 3.07 24.28
CA ASN A 87 -14.03 2.91 22.83
C ASN A 87 -15.43 2.77 22.24
N ASN A 88 -15.69 3.45 21.13
CA ASN A 88 -16.93 3.30 20.38
C ASN A 88 -16.64 3.25 18.89
N ASP A 89 -17.46 2.48 18.17
CA ASP A 89 -17.55 2.56 16.72
C ASP A 89 -18.48 3.71 16.34
N ILE A 90 -18.13 4.45 15.29
CA ILE A 90 -19.05 5.43 14.71
C ILE A 90 -20.13 4.72 13.88
N SER A 91 -21.27 5.38 13.70
CA SER A 91 -22.35 4.87 12.86
C SER A 91 -21.88 4.64 11.41
N PRO A 92 -22.22 3.50 10.78
CA PRO A 92 -21.84 3.17 9.41
C PRO A 92 -22.13 4.25 8.37
N GLU A 93 -23.25 4.96 8.54
CA GLU A 93 -23.70 6.02 7.65
C GLU A 93 -22.66 7.14 7.46
N TYR A 94 -21.81 7.36 8.46
CA TYR A 94 -20.82 8.44 8.48
C TYR A 94 -19.52 8.11 7.75
N TYR A 95 -19.16 6.83 7.62
CA TYR A 95 -17.97 6.43 6.87
C TYR A 95 -18.30 5.76 5.54
N SER A 96 -19.53 5.28 5.34
CA SER A 96 -19.97 4.69 4.07
C SER A 96 -20.05 5.71 2.93
N SER A 97 -20.21 7.00 3.23
CA SER A 97 -20.31 8.08 2.25
C SER A 97 -18.98 8.79 1.96
N MET A 98 -17.91 8.45 2.69
CA MET A 98 -16.61 9.08 2.49
C MET A 98 -15.93 8.60 1.20
N VAL A 99 -15.75 9.56 0.28
CA VAL A 99 -15.14 9.35 -1.04
C VAL A 99 -13.62 9.10 -0.95
N SER A 100 -12.98 9.42 0.18
CA SER A 100 -11.53 9.23 0.35
C SER A 100 -11.23 7.97 1.18
N PRO A 101 -10.78 6.87 0.54
CA PRO A 101 -10.53 5.60 1.23
C PRO A 101 -9.36 5.65 2.23
N ASN A 102 -8.51 6.68 2.15
CA ASN A 102 -7.23 6.74 2.86
C ASN A 102 -7.36 7.15 4.34
N TYR A 103 -8.49 7.74 4.76
CA TYR A 103 -8.68 8.16 6.15
C TYR A 103 -9.79 7.41 6.87
N VAL A 104 -10.39 6.42 6.20
CA VAL A 104 -11.61 5.78 6.72
C VAL A 104 -11.31 4.93 7.94
N ARG A 105 -10.12 4.34 8.06
CA ARG A 105 -9.87 3.37 9.14
C ARG A 105 -9.77 4.02 10.52
N GLN A 106 -8.96 5.08 10.65
CA GLN A 106 -8.70 5.79 11.91
C GLN A 106 -9.84 6.69 12.39
N ILE A 107 -10.93 6.82 11.61
CA ILE A 107 -12.13 7.56 12.01
C ILE A 107 -13.33 6.65 12.25
N LYS A 108 -13.21 5.34 11.95
CA LYS A 108 -14.28 4.34 12.17
C LYS A 108 -14.51 4.06 13.65
N ASN A 109 -13.50 4.31 14.46
CA ASN A 109 -13.53 4.13 15.89
C ASN A 109 -13.05 5.42 16.55
N LEU A 110 -13.47 5.61 17.80
CA LEU A 110 -13.07 6.73 18.63
C LEU A 110 -12.96 6.30 20.09
N ARG A 111 -12.24 7.08 20.89
CA ARG A 111 -12.32 7.04 22.35
C ARG A 111 -13.11 8.25 22.86
N SER A 112 -14.15 7.97 23.63
CA SER A 112 -14.97 8.95 24.33
C SER A 112 -14.57 9.02 25.81
N PHE A 113 -14.85 10.16 26.46
CA PHE A 113 -14.58 10.36 27.88
C PHE A 113 -15.82 10.90 28.60
N PRO A 114 -16.85 10.05 28.81
CA PRO A 114 -18.11 10.47 29.45
C PRO A 114 -17.95 10.74 30.96
N GLN A 115 -16.85 10.30 31.56
CA GLN A 115 -16.57 10.42 32.99
C GLN A 115 -15.27 11.19 33.22
N GLY A 116 -15.24 11.99 34.28
CA GLY A 116 -14.08 12.78 34.68
C GLY A 116 -13.94 14.09 33.90
N THR A 117 -13.02 14.95 34.38
CA THR A 117 -12.76 16.28 33.81
C THR A 117 -11.40 16.39 33.13
N LYS A 118 -10.54 15.35 33.26
CA LYS A 118 -9.20 15.32 32.71
C LYS A 118 -8.81 13.89 32.33
N ASN A 119 -8.32 13.74 31.10
CA ASN A 119 -7.87 12.46 30.55
C ASN A 119 -6.47 12.68 29.96
N CYS A 120 -5.51 11.82 30.32
CA CYS A 120 -4.10 12.03 30.01
C CYS A 120 -3.56 10.89 29.15
N TYR A 121 -3.04 11.22 27.98
CA TYR A 121 -2.20 10.31 27.21
C TYR A 121 -0.74 10.43 27.68
N THR A 122 -0.09 9.31 27.93
CA THR A 122 1.34 9.26 28.26
C THR A 122 2.14 8.84 27.02
N LEU A 123 2.79 9.80 26.38
CA LEU A 123 3.63 9.57 25.21
C LEU A 123 5.11 9.48 25.60
N LYS A 124 5.85 8.56 24.97
CA LYS A 124 7.29 8.35 25.18
C LYS A 124 8.04 8.39 23.84
N PRO A 125 8.24 9.58 23.25
CA PRO A 125 9.01 9.71 22.01
C PRO A 125 10.47 9.30 22.22
N GLU A 126 11.08 8.72 21.18
CA GLU A 126 12.45 8.20 21.23
C GLU A 126 13.49 9.28 21.54
N GLN A 127 13.29 10.50 21.01
CA GLN A 127 14.19 11.63 21.22
C GLN A 127 14.12 12.20 22.65
N GLY A 128 13.21 11.69 23.49
CA GLY A 128 13.16 11.99 24.92
C GLY A 128 12.72 13.42 25.26
N LYS A 129 13.22 13.94 26.38
CA LYS A 129 12.90 15.31 26.83
C LYS A 129 13.74 16.33 26.06
N SER A 130 13.24 17.56 25.93
CA SER A 130 13.97 18.70 25.31
C SER A 130 14.11 18.66 23.78
N SER A 131 13.26 17.89 23.09
CA SER A 131 13.10 17.95 21.64
C SER A 131 11.81 18.67 21.25
N ASN A 132 11.76 19.20 20.03
CA ASN A 132 10.54 19.78 19.47
C ASN A 132 9.69 18.68 18.82
N TYR A 133 8.39 18.70 19.10
CA TYR A 133 7.44 17.71 18.58
C TYR A 133 6.27 18.41 17.90
N LEU A 134 5.89 17.89 16.72
CA LEU A 134 4.63 18.25 16.09
C LEU A 134 3.55 17.28 16.58
N ILE A 135 2.53 17.82 17.24
CA ILE A 135 1.36 17.05 17.68
C ILE A 135 0.20 17.35 16.73
N ARG A 136 -0.43 16.29 16.20
CA ARG A 136 -1.64 16.38 15.40
C ARG A 136 -2.71 15.49 16.02
N ALA A 137 -3.91 16.02 16.13
CA ALA A 137 -5.08 15.29 16.61
C ALA A 137 -6.19 15.38 15.57
N PHE A 138 -6.94 14.29 15.40
CA PHE A 138 -8.11 14.23 14.54
C PHE A 138 -9.34 14.06 15.43
N PHE A 139 -10.39 14.81 15.14
CA PHE A 139 -11.66 14.76 15.85
C PHE A 139 -12.76 14.55 14.82
N PHE A 140 -13.60 13.54 15.05
CA PHE A 140 -14.73 13.24 14.20
C PHE A 140 -15.90 12.77 15.06
N TYR A 141 -17.02 13.47 14.94
CA TYR A 141 -18.27 13.04 15.57
C TYR A 141 -19.05 12.21 14.55
N GLY A 142 -19.33 10.95 14.89
CA GLY A 142 -20.00 10.00 14.01
C GLY A 142 -21.20 9.33 14.66
N ASN A 143 -21.97 10.07 15.46
CA ASN A 143 -23.18 9.58 16.16
C ASN A 143 -22.97 8.22 16.86
N TYR A 144 -21.93 8.13 17.67
CA TYR A 144 -21.54 6.91 18.37
C TYR A 144 -22.32 6.68 19.68
N ASP A 145 -23.09 7.68 20.12
CA ASP A 145 -23.70 7.81 21.44
C ASP A 145 -25.24 7.86 21.41
N ASN A 146 -25.85 7.33 20.34
CA ASN A 146 -27.30 7.22 20.20
C ASN A 146 -27.95 6.25 21.19
#